data_AF-A0A9W8GDY2-F1
#
_entry.id   AF-A0A9W8GDY2-F1
#
_cell.length_a   1.000
_cell.length_b   1.000
_cell.length_c   1.000
_cell.angle_alpha   90.00
_cell.angle_beta   90.00
_cell.angle_gamma   90.00
#
_symmetry.space_group_name_H-M   'P 1'
#
loop_
_entity.id
_entity.type
_entity.pdbx_description
1 polymer ?
#
loop_
_entity_poly.entity_id
_entity_poly.type
_entity_poly.pdbx_seq_one_letter_code
_entity_poly.pdbx_strand_id
1 'polypeptide(L)'
;MANTTWEPERYSNLDKLLKESLELTDDPSLFDRLSKQLEKVKPDVAALFEYPGKNAQRRDELSKGTPKINGEKFNVNEEFIAAAKKLSDFLELDEDLASTIVQLSVPFEKMFEMSAVESAVVLFFTEREAKLNCIVKVLDGGANQAVDKSVRNVLEKFVEDLLPTTLKSSNKMFPARVLATMGELKAKQDKVAALLSGPTADLPFRQEVVQYVLTKLGDERKLLAMIIFGIVRDYQLISSEIISVVEWLRSSDIEDPVTLHMSVALLTALSSSAEGSSQEMAEMKALNKISNLVRDSQLLVKFNAEIIDKPWNDEGLKGLIWLQWSLLVLFGLKRSPGFDNLIGFREDRVDRIAEQAIQMGAYRFAVDYLLGYRITDAL
;
A
#
# COMPACT_ATOMS: atom_id res chain seq x y z
N MET A 1 16.03 -17.03 6.82
CA MET A 1 16.29 -16.33 8.09
C MET A 1 15.73 -14.93 7.93
N ALA A 2 15.05 -14.41 8.95
CA ALA A 2 14.55 -13.05 8.89
C ALA A 2 15.74 -12.07 8.89
N ASN A 3 15.70 -11.07 8.01
CA ASN A 3 16.78 -10.11 7.86
C ASN A 3 16.79 -9.15 9.06
N THR A 4 17.85 -9.18 9.87
CA THR A 4 18.07 -8.26 11.01
C THR A 4 19.05 -7.15 10.67
N THR A 5 19.45 -7.02 9.41
CA THR A 5 20.30 -5.91 8.94
C THR A 5 19.43 -4.73 8.52
N TRP A 6 19.95 -3.52 8.75
CA TRP A 6 19.28 -2.27 8.40
C TRP A 6 20.33 -1.21 8.05
N GLU A 7 19.98 -0.32 7.13
CA GLU A 7 20.85 0.76 6.63
C GLU A 7 20.01 2.05 6.55
N PRO A 8 20.43 3.15 7.20
CA PRO A 8 19.73 4.42 7.09
C PRO A 8 19.86 5.01 5.68
N GLU A 9 18.90 5.83 5.28
CA GLU A 9 18.90 6.56 4.00
C GLU A 9 18.91 5.66 2.75
N ARG A 10 18.72 4.35 2.90
CA ARG A 10 18.72 3.40 1.78
C ARG A 10 17.68 3.76 0.73
N TYR A 11 16.45 4.03 1.17
CA TYR A 11 15.35 4.36 0.26
C TYR A 11 15.34 5.84 -0.12
N SER A 12 15.85 6.71 0.75
CA SER A 12 16.08 8.12 0.41
C SER A 12 17.07 8.27 -0.75
N ASN A 13 18.13 7.45 -0.77
CA ASN A 13 19.09 7.41 -1.87
C ASN A 13 18.52 6.77 -3.14
N LEU A 14 17.68 5.75 -3.01
CA LEU A 14 16.95 5.18 -4.17
C LEU A 14 15.97 6.20 -4.75
N ASP A 15 15.27 6.97 -3.93
CA ASP A 15 14.32 7.99 -4.37
C ASP A 15 15.02 9.08 -5.21
N LYS A 16 16.20 9.53 -4.78
CA LYS A 16 17.04 10.47 -5.56
C LYS A 16 17.41 9.88 -6.92
N LEU A 17 17.89 8.63 -6.94
CA LEU A 17 18.26 7.95 -8.18
C LEU A 17 17.05 7.75 -9.13
N LEU A 18 15.87 7.43 -8.57
CA LEU A 18 14.63 7.32 -9.34
C LEU A 18 14.25 8.66 -9.96
N LYS A 19 14.29 9.77 -9.19
CA LYS A 19 14.01 11.11 -9.71
C LYS A 19 14.97 11.50 -10.84
N GLU A 20 16.27 11.33 -10.61
CA GLU A 20 17.29 11.57 -11.64
C GLU A 20 17.02 10.75 -12.90
N SER A 21 16.61 9.48 -12.76
CA SER A 21 16.32 8.59 -13.90
C SER A 21 15.03 8.91 -14.63
N LEU A 22 14.04 9.48 -13.96
CA LEU A 22 12.78 9.87 -14.58
C LEU A 22 12.91 11.21 -15.33
N GLU A 23 13.85 12.06 -14.93
CA GLU A 23 14.10 13.36 -15.53
C GLU A 23 15.16 13.34 -16.65
N LEU A 24 16.17 12.47 -16.56
CA LEU A 24 17.30 12.41 -17.50
C LEU A 24 17.26 11.15 -18.37
N THR A 25 17.23 11.34 -19.69
CA THR A 25 16.92 10.25 -20.65
C THR A 25 18.14 9.65 -21.36
N ASP A 26 19.32 10.25 -21.25
CA ASP A 26 20.45 9.95 -22.17
C ASP A 26 21.76 9.51 -21.49
N ASP A 27 21.74 9.12 -20.20
CA ASP A 27 22.94 8.61 -19.48
C ASP A 27 22.88 7.08 -19.26
N PRO A 28 23.60 6.28 -20.08
CA PRO A 28 23.63 4.83 -19.93
C PRO A 28 24.15 4.33 -18.58
N SER A 29 25.00 5.11 -17.90
CA SER A 29 25.56 4.74 -16.60
C SER A 29 24.50 4.81 -15.49
N LEU A 30 23.52 5.71 -15.65
CA LEU A 30 22.39 5.87 -14.74
C LEU A 30 21.48 4.64 -14.76
N PHE A 31 21.24 4.06 -15.94
CA PHE A 31 20.40 2.87 -16.09
C PHE A 31 20.98 1.64 -15.41
N ASP A 32 22.28 1.39 -15.58
CA ASP A 32 22.98 0.28 -14.91
C ASP A 32 22.98 0.46 -13.38
N ARG A 33 23.18 1.70 -12.91
CA ARG A 33 23.08 2.03 -11.48
C ARG A 33 21.66 1.79 -10.94
N LEU A 34 20.64 2.28 -11.63
CA LEU A 34 19.24 2.09 -11.23
C LEU A 34 18.87 0.61 -11.17
N SER A 35 19.19 -0.14 -12.23
CA SER A 35 18.89 -1.58 -12.30
C SER A 35 19.57 -2.35 -11.15
N LYS A 36 20.85 -2.09 -10.88
CA LYS A 36 21.58 -2.71 -9.77
C LYS A 36 20.98 -2.37 -8.40
N GLN A 37 20.60 -1.11 -8.18
CA GLN A 37 20.00 -0.70 -6.91
C GLN A 37 18.62 -1.33 -6.72
N LEU A 38 17.78 -1.36 -7.76
CA LEU A 38 16.47 -2.01 -7.72
C LEU A 38 16.60 -3.50 -7.38
N GLU A 39 17.51 -4.23 -8.04
CA GLU A 39 17.76 -5.65 -7.72
C GLU A 39 18.28 -5.84 -6.28
N LYS A 40 19.12 -4.94 -5.76
CA LYS A 40 19.57 -4.97 -4.36
C LYS A 40 18.41 -4.80 -3.38
N VAL A 41 17.43 -3.93 -3.68
CA VAL A 41 16.31 -3.65 -2.77
C VAL A 41 15.11 -4.57 -2.94
N LYS A 42 15.02 -5.29 -4.06
CA LYS A 42 13.88 -6.13 -4.42
C LYS A 42 13.39 -7.06 -3.31
N PRO A 43 14.24 -7.79 -2.56
CA PRO A 43 13.76 -8.67 -1.48
C PRO A 43 13.07 -7.90 -0.34
N ASP A 44 13.57 -6.72 -0.01
CA ASP A 44 13.03 -5.87 1.08
C ASP A 44 11.82 -5.05 0.64
N VAL A 45 11.75 -4.69 -0.64
CA VAL A 45 10.53 -4.12 -1.26
C VAL A 45 9.44 -5.19 -1.29
N ALA A 46 9.76 -6.40 -1.73
CA ALA A 46 8.83 -7.52 -1.67
C ALA A 46 8.36 -7.77 -0.23
N ALA A 47 9.27 -7.79 0.76
CA ALA A 47 8.89 -7.91 2.17
C ALA A 47 7.91 -6.83 2.66
N LEU A 48 7.88 -5.65 2.02
CA LEU A 48 7.10 -4.48 2.42
C LEU A 48 7.45 -4.07 3.86
N PHE A 49 6.65 -4.48 4.84
CA PHE A 49 6.85 -4.27 6.29
C PHE A 49 6.86 -5.58 7.09
N GLU A 50 7.10 -6.73 6.46
CA GLU A 50 7.32 -8.01 7.16
C GLU A 50 8.71 -8.04 7.81
N TYR A 51 8.82 -7.39 8.96
CA TYR A 51 10.01 -7.40 9.82
C TYR A 51 10.03 -8.62 10.75
N PRO A 52 11.22 -9.09 11.20
CA PRO A 52 11.29 -10.04 12.30
C PRO A 52 10.63 -9.45 13.56
N GLY A 53 9.68 -10.19 14.14
CA GLY A 53 9.05 -9.84 15.42
C GLY A 53 9.92 -10.23 16.62
N LYS A 54 9.47 -9.86 17.82
CA LYS A 54 10.16 -10.11 19.09
C LYS A 54 10.58 -11.57 19.27
N ASN A 55 11.76 -11.78 19.85
CA ASN A 55 12.33 -13.11 20.05
C ASN A 55 12.92 -13.25 21.45
N ALA A 56 12.40 -14.18 22.25
CA ALA A 56 12.83 -14.36 23.64
C ALA A 56 14.34 -14.67 23.77
N GLN A 57 14.90 -15.48 22.87
CA GLN A 57 16.33 -15.79 22.90
C GLN A 57 17.19 -14.54 22.63
N ARG A 58 16.82 -13.75 21.63
CA ARG A 58 17.54 -12.51 21.30
C ARG A 58 17.36 -11.45 22.39
N ARG A 59 16.19 -11.41 23.04
CA ARG A 59 15.95 -10.59 24.22
C ARG A 59 16.86 -10.95 25.40
N ASP A 60 17.09 -12.25 25.61
CA ASP A 60 18.04 -12.73 26.63
C ASP A 60 19.48 -12.36 26.26
N GLU A 61 19.87 -12.50 24.98
CA GLU A 61 21.19 -12.09 24.48
C GLU A 61 21.42 -10.57 24.64
N LEU A 62 20.43 -9.75 24.31
CA LEU A 62 20.45 -8.31 24.55
C LEU A 62 20.53 -7.99 26.04
N SER A 63 19.78 -8.70 26.90
CA SER A 63 19.81 -8.49 28.35
C SER A 63 21.17 -8.80 28.98
N LYS A 64 21.95 -9.69 28.35
CA LYS A 64 23.33 -10.01 28.75
C LYS A 64 24.36 -9.01 28.18
N GLY A 65 23.91 -8.02 27.41
CA GLY A 65 24.77 -7.03 26.77
C GLY A 65 25.50 -7.53 25.53
N THR A 66 25.05 -8.63 24.91
CA THR A 66 25.69 -9.23 23.72
C THR A 66 24.76 -9.37 22.50
N PRO A 67 24.04 -8.32 22.07
CA PRO A 67 23.17 -8.41 20.90
C PRO A 67 23.96 -8.55 19.60
N LYS A 68 23.28 -8.93 18.52
CA LYS A 68 23.83 -8.79 17.16
C LYS A 68 23.38 -7.47 16.54
N ILE A 69 24.33 -6.66 16.10
CA ILE A 69 24.10 -5.40 15.39
C ILE A 69 24.59 -5.62 13.95
N ASN A 70 23.69 -5.50 12.97
CA ASN A 70 23.96 -5.82 11.56
C ASN A 70 24.60 -7.21 11.33
N GLY A 71 24.20 -8.19 12.17
CA GLY A 71 24.66 -9.59 12.06
C GLY A 71 25.95 -9.90 12.82
N GLU A 72 26.65 -8.89 13.33
CA GLU A 72 27.88 -9.05 14.12
C GLU A 72 27.59 -8.90 15.62
N LYS A 73 28.30 -9.65 16.48
CA LYS A 73 28.10 -9.56 17.94
C LYS A 73 28.85 -8.36 18.51
N PHE A 74 28.18 -7.58 19.35
CA PHE A 74 28.76 -6.44 20.06
C PHE A 74 28.61 -6.58 21.57
N ASN A 75 29.45 -5.89 22.33
CA ASN A 75 29.25 -5.67 23.76
C ASN A 75 28.66 -4.28 23.97
N VAL A 76 27.54 -4.19 24.69
CA VAL A 76 26.79 -2.93 24.89
C VAL A 76 26.54 -2.65 26.38
N ASN A 77 26.34 -1.38 26.72
CA ASN A 77 26.11 -0.94 28.10
C ASN A 77 24.61 -1.00 28.49
N GLU A 78 24.30 -0.79 29.77
CA GLU A 78 22.92 -0.86 30.30
C GLU A 78 21.97 0.16 29.65
N GLU A 79 22.47 1.36 29.32
CA GLU A 79 21.70 2.41 28.65
C GLU A 79 21.24 1.97 27.26
N PHE A 80 22.15 1.38 26.47
CA PHE A 80 21.82 0.83 25.16
C PHE A 80 20.83 -0.34 25.27
N ILE A 81 21.01 -1.23 26.25
CA ILE A 81 20.08 -2.35 26.49
C ILE A 81 18.66 -1.82 26.75
N ALA A 82 18.53 -0.80 27.60
CA ALA A 82 17.25 -0.16 27.88
C ALA A 82 16.65 0.48 26.62
N ALA A 83 17.45 1.23 25.86
CA ALA A 83 17.03 1.86 24.59
C ALA A 83 16.55 0.83 23.55
N ALA A 84 17.31 -0.22 23.30
CA ALA A 84 16.97 -1.25 22.31
C ALA A 84 15.72 -2.05 22.71
N LYS A 85 15.56 -2.41 24.00
CA LYS A 85 14.33 -3.04 24.51
C LYS A 85 13.13 -2.13 24.34
N LYS A 86 13.28 -0.85 24.67
CA LYS A 86 12.23 0.16 24.55
C LYS A 86 11.76 0.31 23.09
N LEU A 87 12.70 0.37 22.14
CA LEU A 87 12.38 0.41 20.72
C LEU A 87 11.71 -0.88 20.22
N SER A 88 12.27 -2.05 20.57
CA SER A 88 11.69 -3.36 20.25
C SER A 88 10.27 -3.47 20.78
N ASP A 89 10.02 -2.99 22.00
CA ASP A 89 8.72 -3.08 22.62
C ASP A 89 7.67 -2.22 21.94
N PHE A 90 8.03 -0.99 21.58
CA PHE A 90 7.14 -0.04 20.94
C PHE A 90 6.85 -0.36 19.47
N LEU A 91 7.87 -0.78 18.71
CA LEU A 91 7.73 -1.09 17.28
C LEU A 91 7.39 -2.56 16.98
N GLU A 92 7.33 -3.40 18.02
CA GLU A 92 7.11 -4.86 17.94
C GLU A 92 8.19 -5.58 17.10
N LEU A 93 9.43 -5.09 17.17
CA LEU A 93 10.57 -5.61 16.40
C LEU A 93 11.39 -6.61 17.20
N ASP A 94 12.07 -7.48 16.48
CA ASP A 94 13.17 -8.29 16.99
C ASP A 94 14.28 -7.46 17.64
N GLU A 95 14.88 -8.02 18.69
CA GLU A 95 15.86 -7.32 19.53
C GLU A 95 17.18 -7.03 18.80
N ASP A 96 17.63 -7.89 17.87
CA ASP A 96 18.84 -7.63 17.06
C ASP A 96 18.57 -6.50 16.04
N LEU A 97 17.38 -6.49 15.43
CA LEU A 97 16.98 -5.41 14.53
C LEU A 97 16.82 -4.09 15.27
N ALA A 98 16.16 -4.08 16.43
CA ALA A 98 16.02 -2.89 17.27
C ALA A 98 17.40 -2.35 17.72
N SER A 99 18.30 -3.24 18.13
CA SER A 99 19.69 -2.88 18.47
C SER A 99 20.42 -2.25 17.28
N THR A 100 20.24 -2.82 16.09
CA THR A 100 20.81 -2.30 14.84
C THR A 100 20.34 -0.87 14.56
N ILE A 101 19.03 -0.61 14.65
CA ILE A 101 18.46 0.71 14.38
C ILE A 101 18.91 1.73 15.44
N VAL A 102 18.94 1.37 16.74
CA VAL A 102 19.44 2.26 17.81
C VAL A 102 20.91 2.61 17.59
N GLN A 103 21.76 1.66 17.21
CA GLN A 103 23.17 1.95 16.96
C GLN A 103 23.35 2.91 15.77
N LEU A 104 22.55 2.73 14.71
CA LEU A 104 22.64 3.53 13.49
C LEU A 104 21.97 4.90 13.61
N SER A 105 21.16 5.12 14.65
CA SER A 105 20.51 6.41 14.88
C SER A 105 21.35 7.40 15.69
N VAL A 106 22.43 6.96 16.35
CA VAL A 106 23.32 7.83 17.15
C VAL A 106 23.82 9.05 16.37
N PRO A 107 24.27 8.96 15.10
CA PRO A 107 24.70 10.12 14.33
C PRO A 107 23.59 11.17 14.10
N PHE A 108 22.33 10.78 14.25
CA PHE A 108 21.16 11.61 13.96
C PHE A 108 20.59 12.33 15.19
N GLU A 109 21.10 12.05 16.40
CA GLU A 109 20.65 12.68 17.65
C GLU A 109 20.70 14.21 17.58
N LYS A 110 21.81 14.74 17.05
CA LYS A 110 21.98 16.20 16.88
C LYS A 110 21.08 16.78 15.80
N MET A 111 20.80 16.01 14.76
CA MET A 111 19.97 16.47 13.64
C MET A 111 18.50 16.58 14.05
N PHE A 112 18.02 15.65 14.87
CA PHE A 112 16.64 15.65 15.34
C PHE A 112 16.44 16.32 16.70
N GLU A 113 17.52 16.65 17.41
CA GLU A 113 17.48 17.14 18.79
C GLU A 113 16.72 16.16 19.71
N MET A 114 17.02 14.87 19.54
CA MET A 114 16.39 13.76 20.26
C MET A 114 17.41 12.74 20.74
N SER A 115 17.03 11.93 21.72
CA SER A 115 17.83 10.75 22.11
C SER A 115 17.98 9.77 20.94
N ALA A 116 19.00 8.91 20.97
CA ALA A 116 19.24 7.92 19.91
C ALA A 116 18.02 7.02 19.69
N VAL A 117 17.34 6.61 20.77
CA VAL A 117 16.17 5.74 20.69
C VAL A 117 14.97 6.43 20.04
N GLU A 118 14.77 7.74 20.25
CA GLU A 118 13.72 8.50 19.59
C GLU A 118 14.08 8.81 18.13
N SER A 119 15.35 9.14 17.88
CA SER A 119 15.90 9.27 16.53
C SER A 119 15.74 7.98 15.73
N ALA A 120 15.86 6.82 16.38
CA ALA A 120 15.60 5.52 15.77
C ALA A 120 14.13 5.34 15.35
N VAL A 121 13.17 5.81 16.15
CA VAL A 121 11.74 5.81 15.78
C VAL A 121 11.54 6.68 14.54
N VAL A 122 12.09 7.90 14.54
CA VAL A 122 11.96 8.83 13.40
C VAL A 122 12.55 8.20 12.13
N LEU A 123 13.79 7.71 12.18
CA LEU A 123 14.46 7.08 11.05
C LEU A 123 13.71 5.85 10.52
N PHE A 124 13.16 5.02 11.41
CA PHE A 124 12.41 3.83 11.00
C PHE A 124 11.20 4.19 10.14
N PHE A 125 10.42 5.19 10.55
CA PHE A 125 9.25 5.63 9.78
C PHE A 125 9.64 6.44 8.55
N THR A 126 10.70 7.25 8.59
CA THR A 126 11.19 7.97 7.41
C THR A 126 11.66 7.01 6.32
N GLU A 127 12.39 5.94 6.68
CA GLU A 127 12.81 4.94 5.69
C GLU A 127 11.64 4.12 5.13
N ARG A 128 10.62 3.84 5.95
CA ARG A 128 9.39 3.17 5.48
C ARG A 128 8.62 4.04 4.51
N GLU A 129 8.44 5.31 4.81
CA GLU A 129 7.81 6.28 3.91
C GLU A 129 8.58 6.43 2.61
N ALA A 130 9.92 6.55 2.67
CA ALA A 130 10.78 6.60 1.49
C ALA A 130 10.67 5.31 0.66
N LYS A 131 10.57 4.13 1.30
CA LYS A 131 10.33 2.84 0.63
C LYS A 131 9.01 2.87 -0.14
N LEU A 132 7.90 3.26 0.48
CA LEU A 132 6.60 3.32 -0.18
C LEU A 132 6.59 4.32 -1.35
N ASN A 133 7.19 5.49 -1.16
CA ASN A 133 7.34 6.49 -2.22
C ASN A 133 8.16 5.98 -3.41
N CYS A 134 9.21 5.19 -3.17
CA CYS A 134 9.94 4.53 -4.25
C CYS A 134 9.04 3.57 -5.03
N ILE A 135 8.21 2.78 -4.34
CA ILE A 135 7.28 1.82 -4.99
C ILE A 135 6.29 2.57 -5.88
N VAL A 136 5.68 3.66 -5.39
CA VAL A 136 4.78 4.51 -6.18
C VAL A 136 5.47 5.02 -7.44
N LYS A 137 6.69 5.57 -7.33
CA LYS A 137 7.46 6.07 -8.49
C LYS A 137 7.82 4.97 -9.49
N VAL A 138 8.14 3.77 -9.01
CA VAL A 138 8.44 2.63 -9.88
C VAL A 138 7.21 2.19 -10.66
N LEU A 139 6.04 2.13 -10.02
CA LEU A 139 4.76 1.83 -10.69
C LEU A 139 4.42 2.92 -11.73
N ASP A 140 4.43 4.18 -11.33
CA ASP A 140 4.11 5.30 -12.23
C ASP A 140 5.09 5.39 -13.39
N GLY A 141 6.40 5.29 -13.11
CA GLY A 141 7.45 5.37 -14.12
C GLY A 141 7.45 4.19 -15.09
N GLY A 142 7.11 2.99 -14.64
CA GLY A 142 7.00 1.81 -15.50
C GLY A 142 5.81 1.87 -16.45
N ALA A 143 4.71 2.52 -16.06
CA ALA A 143 3.53 2.67 -16.90
C ALA A 143 3.55 3.92 -17.81
N ASN A 144 4.35 4.92 -17.47
CA ASN A 144 4.35 6.22 -18.13
C ASN A 144 5.08 6.21 -19.49
N GLN A 145 4.33 6.39 -20.57
CA GLN A 145 4.87 6.40 -21.93
C GLN A 145 5.80 7.59 -22.24
N ALA A 146 5.77 8.65 -21.43
CA ALA A 146 6.65 9.81 -21.55
C ALA A 146 8.06 9.56 -20.97
N VAL A 147 8.23 8.53 -20.13
CA VAL A 147 9.54 8.14 -19.58
C VAL A 147 10.36 7.45 -20.68
N ASP A 148 11.68 7.71 -20.69
CA ASP A 148 12.62 7.05 -21.60
C ASP A 148 12.41 5.54 -21.62
N LYS A 149 12.46 4.93 -22.81
CA LYS A 149 12.14 3.52 -22.99
C LYS A 149 13.05 2.61 -22.18
N SER A 150 14.33 2.95 -22.02
CA SER A 150 15.30 2.13 -21.29
C SER A 150 15.00 2.15 -19.80
N VAL A 151 14.73 3.34 -19.23
CA VAL A 151 14.30 3.50 -17.83
C VAL A 151 12.99 2.77 -17.60
N ARG A 152 11.99 3.04 -18.45
CA ARG A 152 10.67 2.44 -18.35
C ARG A 152 10.73 0.92 -18.33
N ASN A 153 11.50 0.31 -19.24
CA ASN A 153 11.66 -1.15 -19.28
C ASN A 153 12.27 -1.72 -17.99
N VAL A 154 13.22 -1.01 -17.36
CA VAL A 154 13.81 -1.44 -16.08
C VAL A 154 12.77 -1.40 -14.96
N LEU A 155 11.97 -0.33 -14.91
CA LEU A 155 10.90 -0.17 -13.92
C LEU A 155 9.77 -1.18 -14.14
N GLU A 156 9.32 -1.34 -15.39
CA GLU A 156 8.28 -2.30 -15.78
C GLU A 156 8.68 -3.72 -15.41
N LYS A 157 9.91 -4.14 -15.76
CA LYS A 157 10.44 -5.45 -15.37
C LYS A 157 10.48 -5.64 -13.85
N PHE A 158 10.87 -4.60 -13.11
CA PHE A 158 10.87 -4.68 -11.65
C PHE A 158 9.45 -4.89 -11.10
N VAL A 159 8.44 -4.21 -11.66
CA VAL A 159 7.04 -4.40 -11.27
C VAL A 159 6.53 -5.79 -11.65
N GLU A 160 6.78 -6.24 -12.88
CA GLU A 160 6.42 -7.59 -13.35
C GLU A 160 6.97 -8.70 -12.45
N ASP A 161 8.21 -8.52 -11.98
CA ASP A 161 8.83 -9.44 -11.04
C ASP A 161 8.29 -9.30 -9.61
N LEU A 162 7.87 -8.09 -9.20
CA LEU A 162 7.41 -7.79 -7.83
C LEU A 162 6.00 -8.29 -7.55
N LEU A 163 5.04 -8.04 -8.46
CA LEU A 163 3.63 -8.36 -8.26
C LEU A 163 3.36 -9.84 -7.89
N PRO A 164 3.94 -10.84 -8.59
CA PRO A 164 3.70 -12.24 -8.28
C PRO A 164 4.49 -12.74 -7.05
N THR A 165 5.30 -11.89 -6.39
CA THR A 165 6.14 -12.36 -5.27
C THR A 165 5.31 -12.84 -4.09
N THR A 166 5.53 -14.10 -3.72
CA THR A 166 5.02 -14.69 -2.48
C THR A 166 6.13 -14.82 -1.46
N LEU A 167 5.85 -14.45 -0.20
CA LEU A 167 6.75 -14.75 0.91
C LEU A 167 6.34 -16.06 1.56
N LYS A 168 7.34 -16.81 2.06
CA LYS A 168 7.10 -18.11 2.73
C LYS A 168 6.20 -17.99 3.97
N SER A 169 6.21 -16.83 4.61
CA SER A 169 5.44 -16.49 5.81
C SER A 169 3.94 -16.37 5.55
N SER A 170 3.54 -15.72 4.46
CA SER A 170 2.13 -15.36 4.21
C SER A 170 1.50 -16.10 3.02
N ASN A 171 2.30 -16.62 2.08
CA ASN A 171 1.85 -17.17 0.80
C ASN A 171 0.90 -16.24 0.01
N LYS A 172 0.88 -14.94 0.36
CA LYS A 172 0.12 -13.89 -0.31
C LYS A 172 1.01 -13.27 -1.37
N MET A 173 0.45 -12.95 -2.53
CA MET A 173 1.13 -12.11 -3.52
C MET A 173 1.26 -10.66 -3.04
N PHE A 174 2.07 -9.87 -3.74
CA PHE A 174 2.39 -8.53 -3.30
C PHE A 174 1.15 -7.61 -3.14
N PRO A 175 0.17 -7.54 -4.06
CA PRO A 175 -1.01 -6.70 -3.86
C PRO A 175 -1.85 -7.11 -2.65
N ALA A 176 -2.06 -8.41 -2.46
CA ALA A 176 -2.75 -8.94 -1.27
C ALA A 176 -2.00 -8.64 0.03
N ARG A 177 -0.65 -8.57 -0.01
CA ARG A 177 0.19 -8.16 1.12
C ARG A 177 0.01 -6.69 1.44
N VAL A 178 0.01 -5.81 0.43
CA VAL A 178 -0.24 -4.37 0.59
C VAL A 178 -1.59 -4.13 1.30
N LEU A 179 -2.66 -4.81 0.86
CA LEU A 179 -3.98 -4.73 1.50
C LEU A 179 -3.96 -5.20 2.96
N ALA A 180 -3.32 -6.33 3.25
CA ALA A 180 -3.21 -6.85 4.61
C ALA A 180 -2.46 -5.89 5.54
N THR A 181 -1.32 -5.36 5.06
CA THR A 181 -0.51 -4.39 5.80
C THR A 181 -1.29 -3.12 6.09
N MET A 182 -2.10 -2.62 5.17
CA MET A 182 -2.94 -1.44 5.41
C MET A 182 -3.92 -1.63 6.59
N GLY A 183 -4.48 -2.83 6.75
CA GLY A 183 -5.31 -3.20 7.90
C GLY A 183 -4.52 -3.33 9.21
N GLU A 184 -3.33 -3.94 9.16
CA GLU A 184 -2.43 -4.02 10.31
C GLU A 184 -2.00 -2.64 10.80
N LEU A 185 -1.70 -1.71 9.88
CA LEU A 185 -1.36 -0.33 10.23
C LEU A 185 -2.54 0.42 10.85
N LYS A 186 -3.78 0.18 10.41
CA LYS A 186 -4.97 0.76 11.07
C LYS A 186 -5.06 0.31 12.53
N ALA A 187 -4.91 -0.99 12.78
CA ALA A 187 -4.93 -1.52 14.14
C ALA A 187 -3.79 -0.95 15.00
N LYS A 188 -2.60 -0.72 14.43
CA LYS A 188 -1.49 -0.04 15.12
C LYS A 188 -1.79 1.44 15.36
N GLN A 189 -2.36 2.14 14.39
CA GLN A 189 -2.76 3.54 14.49
C GLN A 189 -3.75 3.74 15.64
N ASP A 190 -4.77 2.87 15.74
CA ASP A 190 -5.78 2.92 16.80
C ASP A 190 -5.17 2.68 18.19
N LYS A 191 -4.24 1.72 18.31
CA LYS A 191 -3.50 1.49 19.56
C LYS A 191 -2.69 2.72 19.97
N VAL A 192 -2.00 3.37 19.03
CA VAL A 192 -1.21 4.58 19.31
C VAL A 192 -2.11 5.77 19.67
N ALA A 193 -3.24 5.95 18.98
CA ALA A 193 -4.22 6.99 19.30
C ALA A 193 -4.80 6.83 20.72
N ALA A 194 -5.04 5.59 21.14
CA ALA A 194 -5.49 5.29 22.50
C ALA A 194 -4.46 5.66 23.57
N LEU A 195 -3.15 5.54 23.29
CA LEU A 195 -2.09 5.99 24.21
C LEU A 195 -2.17 7.49 24.47
N LEU A 196 -2.46 8.30 23.44
CA LEU A 196 -2.52 9.77 23.55
C LEU A 196 -3.80 10.29 24.22
N SER A 197 -4.87 9.50 24.22
CA SER A 197 -6.18 9.91 24.76
C SER A 197 -6.39 9.53 26.23
N GLY A 198 -5.44 8.82 26.85
CA GLY A 198 -5.56 8.28 28.20
C GLY A 198 -5.39 9.34 29.31
N PRO A 199 -6.20 9.30 30.39
CA PRO A 199 -6.19 10.31 31.46
C PRO A 199 -4.91 10.35 32.32
N THR A 200 -4.03 9.35 32.18
CA THR A 200 -2.71 9.24 32.84
C THR A 200 -1.71 8.55 31.91
N ALA A 201 -1.59 9.00 30.67
CA ALA A 201 -0.79 8.33 29.65
C ALA A 201 0.69 8.23 30.05
N ASP A 202 1.10 7.07 30.56
CA ASP A 202 2.51 6.67 30.62
C ASP A 202 2.97 6.37 29.20
N LEU A 203 3.43 7.43 28.52
CA LEU A 203 3.82 7.33 27.12
C LEU A 203 5.18 6.65 27.00
N PRO A 204 5.34 5.72 26.04
CA PRO A 204 6.62 5.06 25.83
C PRO A 204 7.69 6.07 25.42
N PHE A 205 7.35 7.12 24.67
CA PHE A 205 8.27 8.17 24.26
C PHE A 205 7.68 9.55 24.56
N ARG A 206 8.45 10.61 24.32
CA ARG A 206 7.91 11.97 24.34
C ARG A 206 6.66 12.07 23.48
N GLN A 207 5.71 12.90 23.91
CA GLN A 207 4.40 13.03 23.26
C GLN A 207 4.54 13.37 21.77
N GLU A 208 5.51 14.20 21.39
CA GLU A 208 5.79 14.58 20.01
C GLU A 208 6.19 13.37 19.15
N VAL A 209 6.96 12.43 19.70
CA VAL A 209 7.38 11.21 18.99
C VAL A 209 6.19 10.27 18.82
N VAL A 210 5.35 10.12 19.84
CA VAL A 210 4.15 9.28 19.75
C VAL A 210 3.14 9.87 18.74
N GLN A 211 2.98 11.20 18.74
CA GLN A 211 2.15 11.90 17.76
C GLN A 211 2.71 11.79 16.34
N TYR A 212 4.03 11.89 16.18
CA TYR A 212 4.70 11.67 14.90
C TYR A 212 4.39 10.27 14.35
N VAL A 213 4.47 9.24 15.20
CA VAL A 213 4.15 7.85 14.82
C VAL A 213 2.69 7.71 14.42
N LEU A 214 1.76 8.33 15.16
CA LEU A 214 0.34 8.32 14.82
C LEU A 214 0.09 8.89 13.42
N THR A 215 0.71 10.03 13.11
CA THR A 215 0.62 10.67 11.79
C THR A 215 1.24 9.78 10.70
N LYS A 216 2.45 9.26 10.93
CA LYS A 216 3.15 8.43 9.93
C LYS A 216 2.43 7.13 9.61
N LEU A 217 1.79 6.49 10.59
CA LEU A 217 0.94 5.33 10.33
C LEU A 217 -0.24 5.68 9.41
N GLY A 218 -0.84 6.87 9.56
CA GLY A 218 -1.86 7.37 8.66
C GLY A 218 -1.33 7.62 7.25
N ASP A 219 -0.19 8.29 7.13
CA ASP A 219 0.44 8.61 5.84
C ASP A 219 0.86 7.34 5.08
N GLU A 220 1.44 6.36 5.76
CA GLU A 220 1.79 5.07 5.17
C GLU A 220 0.56 4.34 4.63
N ARG A 221 -0.57 4.37 5.34
CA ARG A 221 -1.82 3.76 4.85
C ARG A 221 -2.31 4.44 3.57
N LYS A 222 -2.21 5.77 3.48
CA LYS A 222 -2.54 6.51 2.25
C LYS A 222 -1.62 6.11 1.10
N LEU A 223 -0.31 6.02 1.34
CA LEU A 223 0.67 5.57 0.34
C LEU A 223 0.42 4.12 -0.11
N LEU A 224 0.04 3.21 0.80
CA LEU A 224 -0.34 1.84 0.45
C LEU A 224 -1.60 1.82 -0.45
N ALA A 225 -2.59 2.67 -0.18
CA ALA A 225 -3.76 2.82 -1.05
C ALA A 225 -3.37 3.37 -2.43
N MET A 226 -2.44 4.32 -2.51
CA MET A 226 -1.89 4.80 -3.78
C MET A 226 -1.15 3.70 -4.55
N ILE A 227 -0.42 2.82 -3.87
CA ILE A 227 0.21 1.65 -4.48
C ILE A 227 -0.86 0.73 -5.09
N ILE A 228 -1.95 0.42 -4.37
CA ILE A 228 -3.05 -0.38 -4.93
C ILE A 228 -3.67 0.32 -6.15
N PHE A 229 -3.92 1.63 -6.07
CA PHE A 229 -4.43 2.41 -7.18
C PHE A 229 -3.53 2.31 -8.42
N GLY A 230 -2.21 2.49 -8.26
CA GLY A 230 -1.24 2.35 -9.36
C GLY A 230 -1.24 0.95 -9.97
N ILE A 231 -1.31 -0.10 -9.14
CA ILE A 231 -1.41 -1.49 -9.60
C ILE A 231 -2.70 -1.69 -10.41
N VAL A 232 -3.84 -1.24 -9.90
CA VAL A 232 -5.14 -1.37 -10.58
C VAL A 232 -5.14 -0.63 -11.92
N ARG A 233 -4.62 0.60 -11.94
CA ARG A 233 -4.65 1.49 -13.10
C ARG A 233 -3.87 0.91 -14.27
N ASP A 234 -2.66 0.42 -14.00
CA ASP A 234 -1.69 0.12 -15.07
C ASP A 234 -1.35 -1.35 -15.22
N TYR A 235 -1.40 -2.14 -14.14
CA TYR A 235 -0.90 -3.51 -14.12
C TYR A 235 -2.00 -4.57 -13.98
N GLN A 236 -3.22 -4.14 -13.65
CA GLN A 236 -4.38 -4.98 -13.34
C GLN A 236 -4.17 -5.84 -12.08
N LEU A 237 -5.16 -5.84 -11.18
CA LEU A 237 -5.20 -6.82 -10.10
C LEU A 237 -5.65 -8.18 -10.62
N ILE A 238 -5.20 -9.25 -9.99
CA ILE A 238 -5.84 -10.54 -10.21
C ILE A 238 -7.20 -10.58 -9.51
N SER A 239 -8.05 -11.42 -10.07
CA SER A 239 -9.38 -11.80 -9.66
C SER A 239 -9.64 -11.86 -8.13
N SER A 240 -8.79 -12.50 -7.33
CA SER A 240 -9.02 -12.63 -5.88
C SER A 240 -8.72 -11.36 -5.09
N GLU A 241 -7.84 -10.50 -5.60
CA GLU A 241 -7.43 -9.26 -4.94
C GLU A 241 -8.49 -8.18 -5.10
N ILE A 242 -9.15 -8.10 -6.26
CA ILE A 242 -10.26 -7.17 -6.46
C ILE A 242 -11.45 -7.48 -5.55
N ILE A 243 -11.69 -8.76 -5.26
CA ILE A 243 -12.69 -9.19 -4.27
C ILE A 243 -12.29 -8.69 -2.88
N SER A 244 -11.01 -8.81 -2.51
CA SER A 244 -10.51 -8.35 -1.22
C SER A 244 -10.67 -6.83 -1.06
N VAL A 245 -10.51 -6.06 -2.15
CA VAL A 245 -10.78 -4.61 -2.16
C VAL A 245 -12.25 -4.32 -1.90
N VAL A 246 -13.17 -5.03 -2.57
CA VAL A 246 -14.62 -4.89 -2.34
C VAL A 246 -14.97 -5.25 -0.90
N GLU A 247 -14.48 -6.39 -0.40
CA GLU A 247 -14.71 -6.83 0.98
C GLU A 247 -14.24 -5.79 1.99
N TRP A 248 -13.06 -5.20 1.77
CA TRP A 248 -12.53 -4.14 2.62
C TRP A 248 -13.45 -2.90 2.61
N LEU A 249 -13.82 -2.39 1.43
CA LEU A 249 -14.69 -1.21 1.27
C LEU A 249 -16.09 -1.41 1.83
N ARG A 250 -16.65 -2.63 1.80
CA ARG A 250 -17.95 -2.92 2.41
C ARG A 250 -17.95 -2.65 3.91
N SER A 251 -16.81 -2.88 4.56
CA SER A 251 -16.62 -2.76 6.01
C SER A 251 -15.91 -1.48 6.45
N SER A 252 -15.52 -0.62 5.51
CA SER A 252 -14.74 0.57 5.81
C SER A 252 -15.59 1.70 6.38
N ASP A 253 -14.94 2.58 7.13
CA ASP A 253 -15.52 3.81 7.65
C ASP A 253 -15.27 4.95 6.66
N ILE A 254 -16.30 5.72 6.31
CA ILE A 254 -16.16 6.84 5.38
C ILE A 254 -15.34 8.00 5.95
N GLU A 255 -15.25 8.11 7.28
CA GLU A 255 -14.41 9.10 7.94
C GLU A 255 -12.92 8.75 7.84
N ASP A 256 -12.58 7.50 7.51
CA ASP A 256 -11.19 7.09 7.25
C ASP A 256 -10.76 7.57 5.86
N PRO A 257 -9.75 8.46 5.74
CA PRO A 257 -9.32 9.00 4.45
C PRO A 257 -8.88 7.94 3.44
N VAL A 258 -8.44 6.77 3.93
CA VAL A 258 -8.04 5.64 3.08
C VAL A 258 -9.22 5.06 2.32
N THR A 259 -10.43 5.15 2.86
CA THR A 259 -11.66 4.67 2.21
C THR A 259 -11.90 5.35 0.88
N LEU A 260 -11.65 6.65 0.80
CA LEU A 260 -11.81 7.43 -0.43
C LEU A 260 -10.79 7.02 -1.49
N HIS A 261 -9.52 6.84 -1.09
CA HIS A 261 -8.46 6.36 -1.99
C HIS A 261 -8.77 4.97 -2.56
N MET A 262 -9.22 4.05 -1.70
CA MET A 262 -9.60 2.70 -2.10
C MET A 262 -10.86 2.67 -2.96
N SER A 263 -11.81 3.57 -2.72
CA SER A 263 -13.01 3.74 -3.55
C SER A 263 -12.63 4.11 -4.97
N VAL A 264 -11.73 5.09 -5.14
CA VAL A 264 -11.21 5.47 -6.47
C VAL A 264 -10.49 4.30 -7.12
N ALA A 265 -9.66 3.55 -6.38
CA ALA A 265 -9.01 2.35 -6.92
C ALA A 265 -10.03 1.33 -7.44
N LEU A 266 -11.10 1.03 -6.68
CA LEU A 266 -12.14 0.11 -7.15
C LEU A 266 -12.89 0.65 -8.38
N LEU A 267 -13.22 1.95 -8.40
CA LEU A 267 -13.86 2.57 -9.56
C LEU A 267 -13.00 2.45 -10.82
N THR A 268 -11.68 2.71 -10.71
CA THR A 268 -10.74 2.52 -11.81
C THR A 268 -10.64 1.07 -12.24
N ALA A 269 -10.69 0.13 -11.30
CA ALA A 269 -10.72 -1.30 -11.62
C ALA A 269 -11.95 -1.65 -12.47
N LEU A 270 -13.11 -1.13 -12.06
CA LEU A 270 -14.41 -1.33 -12.69
C LEU A 270 -14.67 -0.42 -13.91
N SER A 271 -13.73 0.48 -14.24
CA SER A 271 -13.93 1.42 -15.33
C SER A 271 -13.88 0.73 -16.70
N SER A 272 -14.92 0.98 -17.49
CA SER A 272 -14.99 0.65 -18.92
C SER A 272 -14.46 1.78 -19.82
N SER A 273 -14.05 2.91 -19.25
CA SER A 273 -13.37 4.01 -19.93
C SER A 273 -11.90 4.06 -19.49
N ALA A 274 -10.95 4.21 -20.42
CA ALA A 274 -9.58 4.53 -20.07
C ALA A 274 -9.35 6.03 -20.19
N GLU A 275 -8.94 6.65 -19.10
CA GLU A 275 -8.53 8.04 -19.07
C GLU A 275 -7.28 8.25 -19.93
N GLY A 276 -7.22 9.36 -20.67
CA GLY A 276 -5.98 9.85 -21.31
C GLY A 276 -5.45 9.06 -22.52
N SER A 277 -6.16 8.05 -23.02
CA SER A 277 -5.76 7.28 -24.22
C SER A 277 -6.75 7.48 -25.37
N SER A 278 -6.37 7.12 -26.60
CA SER A 278 -7.33 7.11 -27.71
C SER A 278 -8.52 6.21 -27.34
N GLN A 279 -9.71 6.55 -27.85
CA GLN A 279 -10.93 5.77 -27.58
C GLN A 279 -10.76 4.27 -27.89
N GLU A 280 -9.98 3.94 -28.91
CA GLU A 280 -9.64 2.56 -29.28
C GLU A 280 -8.82 1.81 -28.20
N MET A 281 -7.80 2.46 -27.63
CA MET A 281 -7.02 1.86 -26.54
C MET A 281 -7.87 1.69 -25.28
N ALA A 282 -8.74 2.65 -25.00
CA ALA A 282 -9.68 2.58 -23.90
C ALA A 282 -10.64 1.39 -24.02
N GLU A 283 -11.25 1.24 -25.19
CA GLU A 283 -12.12 0.10 -25.49
C GLU A 283 -11.36 -1.22 -25.40
N MET A 284 -10.12 -1.30 -25.91
CA MET A 284 -9.31 -2.51 -25.85
C MET A 284 -8.96 -2.92 -24.40
N LYS A 285 -8.58 -1.96 -23.54
CA LYS A 285 -8.34 -2.23 -22.11
C LYS A 285 -9.59 -2.73 -21.41
N ALA A 286 -10.74 -2.10 -21.65
CA ALA A 286 -12.01 -2.52 -21.08
C ALA A 286 -12.44 -3.92 -21.56
N LEU A 287 -12.25 -4.20 -22.85
CA LEU A 287 -12.51 -5.52 -23.44
C LEU A 287 -11.62 -6.61 -22.82
N ASN A 288 -10.32 -6.33 -22.64
CA ASN A 288 -9.39 -7.26 -22.01
C ASN A 288 -9.80 -7.56 -20.56
N LYS A 289 -10.20 -6.55 -19.78
CA LYS A 289 -10.70 -6.74 -18.41
C LYS A 289 -11.92 -7.67 -18.38
N ILE A 290 -12.91 -7.40 -19.24
CA ILE A 290 -14.13 -8.23 -19.30
C ILE A 290 -13.82 -9.64 -19.79
N SER A 291 -12.96 -9.79 -20.80
CA SER A 291 -12.51 -11.09 -21.28
C SER A 291 -11.88 -11.91 -20.16
N ASN A 292 -11.02 -11.30 -19.33
CA ASN A 292 -10.41 -11.95 -18.18
C ASN A 292 -11.44 -12.36 -17.12
N LEU A 293 -12.43 -11.50 -16.83
CA LEU A 293 -13.51 -11.82 -15.89
C LEU A 293 -14.40 -12.96 -16.41
N VAL A 294 -14.75 -12.96 -17.70
CA VAL A 294 -15.60 -14.00 -18.31
C VAL A 294 -14.89 -15.35 -18.34
N ARG A 295 -13.57 -15.35 -18.54
CA ARG A 295 -12.75 -16.55 -18.53
C ARG A 295 -12.78 -17.27 -17.18
N ASP A 296 -13.02 -16.54 -16.10
CA ASP A 296 -13.23 -17.05 -14.75
C ASP A 296 -14.68 -16.80 -14.30
N SER A 297 -15.62 -17.59 -14.85
CA SER A 297 -17.04 -17.41 -14.58
C SER A 297 -17.41 -17.52 -13.10
N GLN A 298 -16.76 -18.42 -12.35
CA GLN A 298 -16.99 -18.58 -10.91
C GLN A 298 -16.63 -17.32 -10.15
N LEU A 299 -15.48 -16.72 -10.50
CA LEU A 299 -15.10 -15.44 -9.95
C LEU A 299 -16.10 -14.35 -10.31
N LEU A 300 -16.49 -14.23 -11.58
CA LEU A 300 -17.42 -13.19 -12.01
C LEU A 300 -18.74 -13.25 -11.22
N VAL A 301 -19.27 -14.46 -10.99
CA VAL A 301 -20.45 -14.68 -10.12
C VAL A 301 -20.16 -14.25 -8.68
N LYS A 302 -19.03 -14.68 -8.11
CA LYS A 302 -18.65 -14.32 -6.75
C LYS A 302 -18.51 -12.81 -6.60
N PHE A 303 -17.81 -12.16 -7.53
CA PHE A 303 -17.57 -10.72 -7.54
C PHE A 303 -18.88 -9.93 -7.63
N ASN A 304 -19.80 -10.36 -8.49
CA ASN A 304 -21.15 -9.79 -8.54
C ASN A 304 -21.87 -9.92 -7.19
N ALA A 305 -21.82 -11.10 -6.56
CA ALA A 305 -22.46 -11.32 -5.26
C ALA A 305 -21.83 -10.48 -4.14
N GLU A 306 -20.51 -10.30 -4.14
CA GLU A 306 -19.83 -9.40 -3.20
C GLU A 306 -20.31 -7.96 -3.33
N ILE A 307 -20.54 -7.47 -4.55
CA ILE A 307 -20.97 -6.09 -4.80
C ILE A 307 -22.46 -5.93 -4.48
N ILE A 308 -23.32 -6.80 -5.02
CA ILE A 308 -24.78 -6.64 -5.03
C ILE A 308 -25.47 -7.28 -3.82
N ASP A 309 -25.11 -8.50 -3.46
CA ASP A 309 -25.93 -9.28 -2.53
C ASP A 309 -25.55 -9.05 -1.06
N LYS A 310 -24.34 -8.55 -0.80
CA LYS A 310 -23.83 -8.35 0.56
C LYS A 310 -24.09 -6.94 1.11
N PRO A 311 -24.20 -6.81 2.45
CA PRO A 311 -24.37 -5.51 3.08
C PRO A 311 -23.10 -4.66 3.01
N TRP A 312 -23.32 -3.35 3.01
CA TRP A 312 -22.30 -2.30 3.05
C TRP A 312 -22.57 -1.40 4.26
N ASN A 313 -21.51 -0.89 4.88
CA ASN A 313 -21.63 0.05 6.00
C ASN A 313 -22.20 1.41 5.61
N ASP A 314 -21.89 1.89 4.39
CA ASP A 314 -22.36 3.16 3.87
C ASP A 314 -23.18 2.97 2.58
N GLU A 315 -24.40 3.53 2.56
CA GLU A 315 -25.31 3.39 1.42
C GLU A 315 -24.86 4.21 0.19
N GLY A 316 -24.24 5.38 0.40
CA GLY A 316 -23.77 6.24 -0.67
C GLY A 316 -22.61 5.62 -1.45
N LEU A 317 -21.64 5.06 -0.72
CA LEU A 317 -20.52 4.29 -1.27
C LEU A 317 -21.02 3.06 -2.03
N LYS A 318 -21.95 2.31 -1.43
CA LYS A 318 -22.58 1.16 -2.08
C LYS A 318 -23.25 1.58 -3.40
N GLY A 319 -24.05 2.65 -3.37
CA GLY A 319 -24.69 3.20 -4.57
C GLY A 319 -23.65 3.57 -5.64
N LEU A 320 -22.57 4.23 -5.27
CA LEU A 320 -21.50 4.61 -6.19
C LEU A 320 -20.85 3.39 -6.87
N ILE A 321 -20.50 2.35 -6.10
CA ILE A 321 -19.91 1.12 -6.65
C ILE A 321 -20.93 0.35 -7.49
N TRP A 322 -22.21 0.30 -7.09
CA TRP A 322 -23.28 -0.31 -7.87
C TRP A 322 -23.46 0.38 -9.23
N LEU A 323 -23.44 1.71 -9.27
CA LEU A 323 -23.56 2.46 -10.52
C LEU A 323 -22.39 2.12 -11.47
N GLN A 324 -21.16 2.11 -10.96
CA GLN A 324 -19.99 1.76 -11.76
C GLN A 324 -20.02 0.30 -12.24
N TRP A 325 -20.45 -0.62 -11.38
CA TRP A 325 -20.64 -2.02 -11.73
C TRP A 325 -21.68 -2.20 -12.84
N SER A 326 -22.82 -1.52 -12.75
CA SER A 326 -23.86 -1.54 -13.78
C SER A 326 -23.34 -1.08 -15.15
N LEU A 327 -22.50 -0.04 -15.19
CA LEU A 327 -21.86 0.43 -16.43
C LEU A 327 -20.94 -0.63 -17.04
N LEU A 328 -20.12 -1.29 -16.22
CA LEU A 328 -19.23 -2.37 -16.67
C LEU A 328 -20.04 -3.58 -17.18
N VAL A 329 -21.09 -3.97 -16.46
CA VAL A 329 -21.99 -5.07 -16.86
C VAL A 329 -22.66 -4.75 -18.19
N LEU A 330 -23.19 -3.53 -18.36
CA LEU A 330 -23.82 -3.12 -19.62
C LEU A 330 -22.83 -3.17 -20.79
N PHE A 331 -21.58 -2.76 -20.57
CA PHE A 331 -20.53 -2.91 -21.58
C PHE A 331 -20.27 -4.39 -21.90
N GLY A 332 -20.19 -5.24 -20.88
CA GLY A 332 -20.01 -6.69 -21.01
C GLY A 332 -21.12 -7.35 -21.82
N LEU A 333 -22.38 -7.07 -21.50
CA LEU A 333 -23.56 -7.57 -22.23
C LEU A 333 -23.51 -7.23 -23.72
N LYS A 334 -23.03 -6.03 -24.09
CA LYS A 334 -22.96 -5.57 -25.48
C LYS A 334 -21.77 -6.12 -26.27
N ARG A 335 -20.68 -6.48 -25.58
CA ARG A 335 -19.38 -6.78 -26.23
C ARG A 335 -18.90 -8.22 -26.00
N SER A 336 -19.53 -8.99 -25.10
CA SER A 336 -19.13 -10.35 -24.77
C SER A 336 -20.34 -11.32 -24.84
N PRO A 337 -20.41 -12.20 -25.84
CA PRO A 337 -21.47 -13.20 -25.93
C PRO A 337 -21.50 -14.15 -24.72
N GLY A 338 -22.69 -14.37 -24.16
CA GLY A 338 -22.89 -15.27 -23.02
C GLY A 338 -22.61 -14.65 -21.65
N PHE A 339 -22.24 -13.37 -21.59
CA PHE A 339 -22.06 -12.62 -20.33
C PHE A 339 -23.33 -12.62 -19.48
N ASP A 340 -24.49 -12.46 -20.13
CA ASP A 340 -25.83 -12.50 -19.53
C ASP A 340 -26.11 -13.79 -18.77
N ASN A 341 -25.73 -14.94 -19.37
CA ASN A 341 -25.94 -16.26 -18.79
C ASN A 341 -25.06 -16.50 -17.55
N LEU A 342 -23.88 -15.89 -17.48
CA LEU A 342 -22.94 -16.11 -16.37
C LEU A 342 -23.40 -15.45 -15.08
N ILE A 343 -23.85 -14.20 -15.15
CA ILE A 343 -24.26 -13.43 -13.96
C ILE A 343 -25.78 -13.40 -13.76
N GLY A 344 -26.56 -13.93 -14.70
CA GLY A 344 -28.02 -13.89 -14.66
C GLY A 344 -28.57 -12.46 -14.74
N PHE A 345 -27.88 -11.58 -15.47
CA PHE A 345 -28.33 -10.22 -15.73
C PHE A 345 -28.88 -10.11 -17.13
N ARG A 346 -30.05 -9.48 -17.21
CA ARG A 346 -30.61 -8.91 -18.43
C ARG A 346 -30.52 -7.40 -18.31
N GLU A 347 -30.59 -6.68 -19.44
CA GLU A 347 -30.49 -5.21 -19.45
C GLU A 347 -31.48 -4.56 -18.47
N ASP A 348 -32.72 -5.07 -18.37
CA ASP A 348 -33.74 -4.57 -17.43
C ASP A 348 -33.33 -4.69 -15.95
N ARG A 349 -32.52 -5.69 -15.60
CA ARG A 349 -31.99 -5.82 -14.24
C ARG A 349 -30.88 -4.81 -13.99
N VAL A 350 -30.04 -4.54 -14.99
CA VAL A 350 -28.95 -3.54 -14.90
C VAL A 350 -29.53 -2.14 -14.69
N ASP A 351 -30.58 -1.79 -15.44
CA ASP A 351 -31.27 -0.51 -15.30
C ASP A 351 -31.85 -0.33 -13.89
N ARG A 352 -32.51 -1.36 -13.34
CA ARG A 352 -33.01 -1.32 -11.96
C ARG A 352 -31.90 -1.12 -10.93
N ILE A 353 -30.75 -1.77 -11.09
CA ILE A 353 -29.61 -1.57 -10.16
C ILE A 353 -29.06 -0.15 -10.28
N ALA A 354 -28.95 0.39 -11.50
CA ALA A 354 -28.50 1.77 -11.71
C ALA A 354 -29.47 2.79 -11.09
N GLU A 355 -30.79 2.60 -11.24
CA GLU A 355 -31.79 3.45 -10.60
C GLU A 355 -31.72 3.39 -9.07
N GLN A 356 -31.59 2.19 -8.50
CA GLN A 356 -31.40 2.02 -7.06
C GLN A 356 -30.12 2.69 -6.57
N ALA A 357 -29.01 2.53 -7.28
CA ALA A 357 -27.75 3.20 -6.98
C ALA A 357 -27.90 4.72 -6.90
N ILE A 358 -28.67 5.32 -7.80
CA ILE A 358 -28.97 6.76 -7.78
C ILE A 358 -29.78 7.13 -6.55
N GLN A 359 -30.82 6.35 -6.21
CA GLN A 359 -31.65 6.55 -5.02
C GLN A 359 -30.86 6.43 -3.72
N MET A 360 -29.84 5.57 -3.69
CA MET A 360 -28.90 5.42 -2.57
C MET A 360 -27.92 6.60 -2.46
N GLY A 361 -27.98 7.58 -3.36
CA GLY A 361 -27.18 8.79 -3.27
C GLY A 361 -25.80 8.70 -3.91
N ALA A 362 -25.59 7.80 -4.88
CA ALA A 362 -24.30 7.63 -5.58
C ALA A 362 -23.66 8.98 -6.03
N TYR A 363 -24.43 9.85 -6.67
CA TYR A 363 -23.94 11.16 -7.12
C TYR A 363 -23.65 12.10 -5.97
N ARG A 364 -24.50 12.12 -4.93
CA ARG A 364 -24.27 12.94 -3.75
C ARG A 364 -22.99 12.52 -3.04
N PHE A 365 -22.79 11.23 -2.86
CA PHE A 365 -21.57 10.70 -2.28
C PHE A 365 -20.34 11.10 -3.10
N ALA A 366 -20.39 10.96 -4.43
CA ALA A 366 -19.29 11.36 -5.30
C ALA A 366 -18.97 12.87 -5.18
N VAL A 367 -19.99 13.72 -5.10
CA VAL A 367 -19.82 15.18 -4.93
C VAL A 367 -19.24 15.50 -3.55
N ASP A 368 -19.86 14.99 -2.49
CA ASP A 368 -19.53 15.34 -1.10
C ASP A 368 -18.15 14.79 -0.70
N TYR A 369 -17.79 13.58 -1.14
CA TYR A 369 -16.61 12.87 -0.65
C TYR A 369 -15.50 12.64 -1.66
N LEU A 370 -15.76 12.55 -2.96
CA LEU A 370 -14.69 12.34 -3.96
C LEU A 370 -14.26 13.64 -4.64
N LEU A 371 -15.22 14.46 -5.03
CA LEU A 371 -14.95 15.77 -5.66
C LEU A 371 -14.67 16.84 -4.61
N GLY A 372 -15.36 16.79 -3.47
CA GLY A 372 -15.10 17.67 -2.32
C GLY A 372 -13.71 17.47 -1.71
N TYR A 373 -13.23 16.22 -1.66
CA TYR A 373 -11.88 15.89 -1.15
C TYR A 373 -10.75 16.56 -1.95
N ARG A 374 -10.99 16.85 -3.24
CA ARG A 374 -10.07 17.59 -4.11
C ARG A 374 -9.87 19.05 -3.69
N ILE A 375 -10.76 19.61 -2.87
CA ILE A 375 -10.74 21.01 -2.43
C ILE A 375 -9.98 21.17 -1.10
N THR A 376 -9.96 20.15 -0.25
CA THR A 376 -9.38 20.23 1.11
C THR A 376 -7.92 19.80 1.22
N ASP A 377 -7.41 18.92 0.35
CA ASP A 377 -5.98 18.53 0.33
C ASP A 377 -5.10 19.51 -0.49
N ALA A 378 -5.70 20.56 -1.07
CA ALA A 378 -5.02 21.63 -1.82
C ALA A 378 -4.85 22.95 -1.02
N LEU A 379 -5.13 22.92 0.28
CA LEU A 379 -4.87 23.98 1.28
C LEU A 379 -3.95 23.42 2.36
#